data_AF-A0A2A2KLF5-F1
#
_entry.id   AF-A0A2A2KLF5-F1
#
_cell.length_a   1.000
_cell.length_b   1.000
_cell.length_c   1.000
_cell.angle_alpha   90.00
_cell.angle_beta   90.00
_cell.angle_gamma   90.00
#
_symmetry.space_group_name_H-M   'P 1'
#
loop_
_entity.id
_entity.type
_entity.pdbx_description
1 polymer ?
#
loop_
_entity_poly.entity_id
_entity_poly.type
_entity_poly.pdbx_seq_one_letter_code
_entity_poly.pdbx_strand_id
1 'polypeptide(L)'
;MTDGWEELVVTDPLNDQALARHADSRGGTLFALAGRLLGAQPTVLRIAGQGWAHADLARHLTVAVLADHASAQARATLSQAFTATWPAPARAVGVLALLARLDLEGGTPLAKAWRVARFRFTGR
;
A
#
# COMPACT_ATOMS: atom_id res chain seq x y z
N MET A 1 -2.84 -2.93 13.34
CA MET A 1 -2.03 -3.89 14.09
C MET A 1 -0.76 -3.20 14.53
N THR A 2 -0.50 -3.20 15.83
CA THR A 2 0.71 -2.65 16.45
C THR A 2 1.94 -3.48 16.08
N ASP A 3 1.75 -4.79 15.91
CA ASP A 3 2.77 -5.79 15.60
C ASP A 3 3.68 -5.39 14.42
N GLY A 4 3.12 -4.79 13.37
CA GLY A 4 3.95 -4.39 12.22
C GLY A 4 4.97 -3.30 12.52
N TRP A 5 4.70 -2.42 13.50
CA TRP A 5 5.69 -1.43 13.95
C TRP A 5 6.73 -2.04 14.90
N GLU A 6 6.33 -3.01 15.71
CA GLU A 6 7.21 -3.71 16.66
C GLU A 6 8.37 -4.39 15.92
N GLU A 7 8.09 -4.96 14.75
CA GLU A 7 9.07 -5.61 13.88
C GLU A 7 10.23 -4.71 13.45
N LEU A 8 9.95 -3.41 13.27
CA LEU A 8 10.94 -2.40 12.90
C LEU A 8 11.81 -1.97 14.08
N VAL A 9 11.31 -2.11 15.32
CA VAL A 9 12.03 -1.75 16.55
C VAL A 9 12.95 -2.89 16.99
N VAL A 10 12.53 -4.13 16.79
CA VAL A 10 13.28 -5.33 17.22
C VAL A 10 14.44 -5.65 16.27
N THR A 11 14.37 -5.25 15.00
CA THR A 11 15.39 -5.60 13.99
C THR A 11 16.38 -4.44 13.76
N ASP A 12 17.62 -4.60 14.22
CA ASP A 12 18.74 -3.68 13.95
C ASP A 12 19.97 -4.49 13.46
N PRO A 13 20.51 -4.24 12.25
CA PRO A 13 20.07 -3.24 11.27
C PRO A 13 18.78 -3.64 10.55
N LEU A 14 17.98 -2.63 10.18
CA LEU A 14 16.77 -2.81 9.39
C LEU A 14 17.10 -3.48 8.05
N ASN A 15 16.40 -4.57 7.74
CA ASN A 15 16.62 -5.37 6.53
C ASN A 15 15.31 -5.64 5.76
N ASP A 16 15.44 -6.19 4.56
CA ASP A 16 14.31 -6.46 3.65
C ASP A 16 13.26 -7.38 4.27
N GLN A 17 13.68 -8.33 5.09
CA GLN A 17 12.77 -9.26 5.77
C GLN A 17 11.93 -8.54 6.84
N ALA A 18 12.52 -7.60 7.58
CA ALA A 18 11.77 -6.75 8.52
C ALA A 18 10.79 -5.84 7.77
N LEU A 19 11.21 -5.24 6.66
CA LEU A 19 10.33 -4.43 5.81
C LEU A 19 9.15 -5.23 5.25
N ALA A 20 9.39 -6.46 4.77
CA ALA A 20 8.35 -7.34 4.27
C ALA A 20 7.36 -7.78 5.37
N ARG A 21 7.87 -8.13 6.56
CA ARG A 21 7.03 -8.47 7.73
C ARG A 21 6.19 -7.30 8.19
N HIS A 22 6.76 -6.09 8.26
CA HIS A 22 6.03 -4.85 8.53
C HIS A 22 4.87 -4.66 7.54
N ALA A 23 5.17 -4.77 6.25
CA ALA A 23 4.18 -4.54 5.20
C ALA A 23 3.03 -5.57 5.24
N ASP A 24 3.33 -6.84 5.49
CA ASP A 24 2.31 -7.89 5.56
C ASP A 24 1.45 -7.81 6.83
N SER A 25 2.08 -7.68 8.00
CA SER A 25 1.38 -7.59 9.29
C SER A 25 0.55 -6.31 9.41
N ARG A 26 1.04 -5.17 8.90
CA ARG A 26 0.32 -3.90 8.99
C ARG A 26 -0.64 -3.69 7.85
N GLY A 27 -0.12 -3.63 6.63
CA GLY A 27 -0.87 -3.25 5.44
C GLY A 27 -1.66 -4.40 4.85
N GLY A 28 -0.99 -5.54 4.64
CA GLY A 28 -1.58 -6.75 4.08
C GLY A 28 -2.78 -7.23 4.90
N THR A 29 -2.61 -7.35 6.21
CA THR A 29 -3.68 -7.79 7.11
C THR A 29 -4.83 -6.79 7.18
N LEU A 30 -4.55 -5.49 7.24
CA LEU A 30 -5.58 -4.44 7.26
C LEU A 30 -6.46 -4.49 6.00
N PHE A 31 -5.85 -4.54 4.82
CA PHE A 31 -6.59 -4.56 3.57
C PHE A 31 -7.35 -5.87 3.37
N ALA A 32 -6.79 -7.01 3.79
CA ALA A 32 -7.50 -8.30 3.77
C ALA A 32 -8.73 -8.29 4.69
N LEU A 33 -8.61 -7.74 5.90
CA LEU A 33 -9.72 -7.57 6.83
C LEU A 33 -10.79 -6.64 6.26
N ALA A 34 -10.40 -5.49 5.71
CA ALA A 34 -11.33 -4.56 5.09
C ALA A 34 -12.07 -5.21 3.92
N GLY A 35 -11.37 -6.01 3.11
CA GLY A 35 -11.97 -6.82 2.06
C GLY A 35 -13.04 -7.78 2.58
N ARG A 36 -12.73 -8.53 3.65
CA ARG A 36 -13.69 -9.43 4.31
C ARG A 36 -14.95 -8.69 4.76
N LEU A 37 -14.79 -7.55 5.41
CA LEU A 37 -15.93 -6.73 5.86
C LEU A 37 -16.78 -6.21 4.71
N LEU A 38 -16.16 -5.94 3.56
CA LEU A 38 -16.83 -5.46 2.34
C LEU A 38 -17.32 -6.61 1.44
N GLY A 39 -17.17 -7.87 1.84
CA GLY A 39 -17.58 -9.03 1.03
C GLY A 39 -16.73 -9.28 -0.22
N ALA A 40 -15.48 -8.79 -0.24
CA ALA A 40 -14.55 -8.96 -1.36
C ALA A 40 -13.17 -9.42 -0.87
N GLN A 41 -12.74 -10.63 -1.25
CA GLN A 41 -11.46 -11.21 -0.82
C GLN A 41 -10.47 -11.51 -1.96
N PRO A 42 -10.29 -10.66 -2.99
CA PRO A 42 -9.22 -10.94 -3.95
C PRO A 42 -7.84 -10.74 -3.31
N THR A 43 -6.89 -11.56 -3.74
CA THR A 43 -5.47 -11.50 -3.32
C THR A 43 -4.85 -10.12 -3.51
N VAL A 44 -5.36 -9.35 -4.48
CA VAL A 44 -4.95 -7.99 -4.79
C VAL A 44 -5.06 -7.02 -3.62
N LEU A 45 -6.02 -7.22 -2.69
CA LEU A 45 -6.17 -6.34 -1.52
C LEU A 45 -4.98 -6.46 -0.60
N ARG A 46 -4.52 -7.68 -0.31
CA ARG A 46 -3.35 -7.90 0.56
C ARG A 46 -2.09 -7.28 -0.06
N ILE A 47 -1.88 -7.48 -1.36
CA ILE A 47 -0.75 -6.89 -2.10
C ILE A 47 -0.82 -5.36 -2.04
N ALA A 48 -1.98 -4.77 -2.33
CA ALA A 48 -2.18 -3.33 -2.24
C ALA A 48 -1.90 -2.77 -0.84
N GLY A 49 -2.32 -3.50 0.19
CA GLY A 49 -2.06 -3.15 1.58
C GLY A 49 -0.57 -3.16 1.92
N GLN A 50 0.17 -4.17 1.48
CA GLN A 50 1.64 -4.22 1.65
C GLN A 50 2.31 -3.01 1.00
N GLY A 51 1.95 -2.69 -0.24
CA GLY A 51 2.48 -1.52 -0.95
C GLY A 51 2.11 -0.19 -0.28
N TRP A 52 0.89 -0.07 0.24
CA TRP A 52 0.45 1.07 1.03
C TRP A 52 1.26 1.22 2.33
N ALA A 53 1.54 0.13 3.04
CA ALA A 53 2.35 0.15 4.25
C ALA A 53 3.81 0.55 3.98
N HIS A 54 4.41 0.09 2.88
CA HIS A 54 5.75 0.56 2.47
C HIS A 54 5.77 2.05 2.15
N ALA A 55 4.73 2.58 1.47
CA ALA A 55 4.61 4.00 1.18
C ALA A 55 4.44 4.83 2.46
N ASP A 56 3.64 4.35 3.41
CA ASP A 56 3.48 4.96 4.73
C ASP A 56 4.81 4.97 5.50
N LEU A 57 5.52 3.85 5.53
CA LEU A 57 6.82 3.74 6.19
C LEU A 57 7.85 4.70 5.59
N ALA A 58 7.95 4.76 4.26
CA ALA A 58 8.87 5.68 3.58
C ALA A 58 8.69 7.14 4.00
N ARG A 59 7.45 7.57 4.27
CA ARG A 59 7.13 8.93 4.73
C ARG A 59 7.52 9.21 6.18
N HIS A 60 7.70 8.17 7.00
CA HIS A 60 8.04 8.28 8.41
C HIS A 60 9.53 7.99 8.69
N LEU A 61 10.30 7.56 7.69
CA LEU A 61 11.74 7.33 7.82
C LEU A 61 12.53 8.63 7.63
N THR A 62 13.49 8.89 8.53
CA THR A 62 14.42 10.02 8.44
C THR A 62 15.70 9.68 7.69
N VAL A 63 16.07 8.40 7.65
CA VAL A 63 17.25 7.90 6.93
C VAL A 63 16.91 7.75 5.45
N ALA A 64 17.46 8.64 4.60
CA ALA A 64 17.13 8.75 3.18
C ALA A 64 17.24 7.43 2.42
N VAL A 65 18.34 6.68 2.62
CA VAL A 65 18.54 5.39 1.92
C VAL A 65 17.45 4.35 2.26
N LEU A 66 16.97 4.32 3.50
CA LEU A 66 15.90 3.42 3.92
C LEU A 66 14.54 3.90 3.39
N ALA A 67 14.32 5.23 3.36
CA ALA A 67 13.11 5.82 2.78
C ALA A 67 13.01 5.56 1.26
N ASP A 68 14.12 5.67 0.53
CA ASP A 68 14.20 5.36 -0.90
C ASP A 68 13.95 3.87 -1.14
N HIS A 69 14.53 3.01 -0.32
CA HIS A 69 14.33 1.56 -0.42
C HIS A 69 12.86 1.18 -0.17
N ALA A 70 12.24 1.68 0.90
CA ALA A 70 10.81 1.48 1.17
C ALA A 70 9.93 2.05 0.03
N SER A 71 10.29 3.21 -0.52
CA SER A 71 9.58 3.81 -1.67
C SER A 71 9.67 2.93 -2.92
N ALA A 72 10.81 2.29 -3.18
CA ALA A 72 10.98 1.36 -4.29
C ALA A 72 10.09 0.10 -4.13
N GLN A 73 10.08 -0.49 -2.92
CA GLN A 73 9.20 -1.62 -2.60
C GLN A 73 7.72 -1.25 -2.73
N ALA A 74 7.34 -0.06 -2.28
CA ALA A 74 5.98 0.46 -2.43
C ALA A 74 5.58 0.57 -3.91
N ARG A 75 6.42 1.18 -4.76
CA ARG A 75 6.15 1.33 -6.20
C ARG A 75 5.97 -0.02 -6.89
N ALA A 76 6.84 -0.99 -6.63
CA ALA A 76 6.77 -2.32 -7.22
C ALA A 76 5.46 -3.03 -6.82
N THR A 77 5.17 -3.06 -5.52
CA THR A 77 4.00 -3.76 -4.96
C THR A 77 2.68 -3.12 -5.39
N LEU A 78 2.59 -1.78 -5.36
CA LEU A 78 1.40 -1.06 -5.81
C LEU A 78 1.19 -1.23 -7.32
N SER A 79 2.25 -1.21 -8.13
CA SER A 79 2.13 -1.49 -9.57
C SER A 79 1.54 -2.86 -9.82
N GLN A 80 2.00 -3.89 -9.09
CA GLN A 80 1.44 -5.24 -9.15
C GLN A 80 -0.05 -5.26 -8.77
N ALA A 81 -0.43 -4.57 -7.69
CA ALA A 81 -1.81 -4.54 -7.21
C ALA A 81 -2.82 -3.86 -8.16
N PHE A 82 -2.36 -3.01 -9.07
CA PHE A 82 -3.23 -2.32 -10.03
C PHE A 82 -3.20 -2.94 -11.44
N THR A 83 -2.63 -4.14 -11.61
CA THR A 83 -2.71 -4.90 -12.86
C THR A 83 -4.07 -5.60 -13.05
N ALA A 84 -4.75 -5.95 -11.95
CA ALA A 84 -6.05 -6.60 -11.95
C ALA A 84 -7.20 -5.59 -11.80
N THR A 85 -8.38 -5.96 -12.29
CA THR A 85 -9.62 -5.19 -12.07
C THR A 85 -10.11 -5.36 -10.65
N TRP A 86 -10.40 -4.25 -9.96
CA TRP A 86 -10.89 -4.28 -8.59
C TRP A 86 -12.41 -4.48 -8.51
N PRO A 87 -12.88 -5.41 -7.67
CA PRO A 87 -14.32 -5.63 -7.49
C PRO A 87 -14.95 -4.40 -6.82
N ALA A 88 -16.18 -4.07 -7.21
CA ALA A 88 -16.88 -2.87 -6.76
C ALA A 88 -16.85 -2.64 -5.23
N PRO A 89 -17.09 -3.66 -4.37
CA PRO A 89 -17.07 -3.47 -2.92
C PRO A 89 -15.70 -3.07 -2.37
N ALA A 90 -14.60 -3.52 -3.00
CA ALA A 90 -13.25 -3.22 -2.54
C ALA A 90 -12.68 -1.88 -3.05
N ARG A 91 -13.35 -1.20 -3.98
CA ARG A 91 -12.81 0.02 -4.60
C ARG A 91 -12.59 1.15 -3.60
N ALA A 92 -13.42 1.26 -2.56
CA ALA A 92 -13.22 2.27 -1.51
C ALA A 92 -11.87 2.09 -0.81
N VAL A 93 -11.49 0.85 -0.50
CA VAL A 93 -10.18 0.52 0.09
C VAL A 93 -9.07 0.66 -0.95
N GLY A 94 -9.32 0.26 -2.20
CA GLY A 94 -8.37 0.43 -3.31
C GLY A 94 -7.97 1.89 -3.56
N VAL A 95 -8.85 2.86 -3.29
CA VAL A 95 -8.51 4.29 -3.39
C VAL A 95 -7.36 4.67 -2.45
N LEU A 96 -7.25 4.07 -1.26
CA LEU A 96 -6.14 4.35 -0.33
C LEU A 96 -4.79 3.91 -0.91
N ALA A 97 -4.73 2.72 -1.49
CA ALA A 97 -3.53 2.23 -2.17
C ALA A 97 -3.24 3.04 -3.45
N LEU A 98 -4.27 3.48 -4.16
CA LEU A 98 -4.11 4.32 -5.36
C LEU A 98 -3.52 5.68 -4.98
N LEU A 99 -4.01 6.32 -3.92
CA LEU A 99 -3.47 7.59 -3.42
C LEU A 99 -2.00 7.44 -3.01
N ALA A 100 -1.65 6.38 -2.28
CA ALA A 100 -0.25 6.10 -1.93
C ALA A 100 0.65 5.98 -3.18
N ARG A 101 0.15 5.29 -4.23
CA ARG A 101 0.86 5.18 -5.51
C ARG A 101 1.03 6.55 -6.19
N LEU A 102 -0.04 7.34 -6.23
CA LEU A 102 -0.05 8.68 -6.83
C LEU A 102 0.87 9.65 -6.09
N ASP A 103 1.00 9.52 -4.78
CA ASP A 103 1.93 10.32 -3.98
C ASP A 103 3.39 9.97 -4.29
N LEU A 104 3.69 8.70 -4.55
CA LEU A 104 5.03 8.25 -4.96
C LEU A 104 5.39 8.64 -6.41
N GLU A 105 4.40 8.77 -7.29
CA GLU A 105 4.56 9.20 -8.69
C GLU A 105 4.61 10.74 -8.82
N GLY A 106 4.01 11.48 -7.88
CA GLY A 106 3.88 12.94 -7.94
C GLY A 106 2.76 13.41 -8.89
N GLY A 107 2.85 14.66 -9.35
CA GLY A 107 1.89 15.26 -10.28
C GLY A 107 0.86 16.20 -9.63
N THR A 108 -0.02 16.75 -10.46
CA THR A 108 -0.96 17.80 -10.03
C THR A 108 -2.16 17.22 -9.26
N PRO A 109 -2.73 17.98 -8.29
CA PRO A 109 -3.93 17.53 -7.56
C PRO A 109 -5.10 17.15 -8.46
N LEU A 110 -5.28 17.88 -9.58
CA LEU A 110 -6.34 17.62 -10.54
C LEU A 110 -6.16 16.28 -11.26
N ALA A 111 -4.92 15.95 -11.67
CA ALA A 111 -4.63 14.66 -12.31
C ALA A 111 -4.86 13.49 -11.33
N LYS A 112 -4.50 13.67 -10.05
CA LYS A 112 -4.75 12.68 -9.00
C LYS A 112 -6.25 12.46 -8.79
N ALA A 113 -7.03 13.54 -8.67
CA ALA A 113 -8.48 13.48 -8.50
C ALA A 113 -9.16 12.73 -9.66
N TRP A 114 -8.73 12.98 -10.90
CA TRP A 114 -9.22 12.26 -12.08
C TRP A 114 -8.94 10.76 -12.05
N ARG A 115 -7.73 10.36 -11.65
CA ARG A 115 -7.36 8.94 -11.53
C ARG A 115 -8.17 8.24 -10.43
N VAL A 116 -8.40 8.90 -9.30
CA VAL A 116 -9.27 8.39 -8.22
C VAL A 116 -10.71 8.23 -8.70
N ALA A 117 -11.27 9.25 -9.36
CA ALA A 117 -12.63 9.21 -9.89
C ALA A 117 -12.80 8.07 -10.89
N ARG A 118 -11.90 7.97 -11.88
CA ARG A 118 -11.87 6.87 -12.86
C ARG A 118 -11.86 5.52 -12.16
N PHE A 119 -10.91 5.29 -11.25
CA PHE A 119 -10.78 4.03 -10.54
C PHE A 119 -12.05 3.65 -9.75
N ARG A 120 -12.70 4.63 -9.11
CA ARG A 120 -13.95 4.38 -8.37
C ARG A 120 -15.07 3.85 -9.27
N PHE A 121 -15.16 4.35 -10.51
CA PHE A 121 -16.16 3.91 -11.48
C PHE A 121 -15.78 2.62 -12.23
N THR A 122 -14.51 2.46 -12.61
CA THR A 122 -14.06 1.35 -13.48
C THR A 122 -13.41 0.19 -12.73
N GLY A 123 -12.86 0.43 -11.54
CA GLY A 123 -11.97 -0.49 -10.85
C GLY A 123 -10.59 -0.64 -11.50
N ARG A 124 -10.19 0.32 -12.36
CA ARG A 124 -8.94 0.34 -13.14
C ARG A 124 -8.25 1.69 -13.04
#